data_AF-A0AAU8FIX3-F1
#
_entry.id   AF-A0AAU8FIX3-F1
#
_cell.length_a   1.000
_cell.length_b   1.000
_cell.length_c   1.000
_cell.angle_alpha   90.00
_cell.angle_beta   90.00
_cell.angle_gamma   90.00
#
_symmetry.space_group_name_H-M   'P 1'
#
loop_
_entity.id
_entity.type
_entity.pdbx_description
1 polymer ?
#
loop_
_entity_poly.entity_id
_entity_poly.type
_entity_poly.pdbx_seq_one_letter_code
_entity_poly.pdbx_strand_id
1 'polypeptide(L)'
;MFRGVLKDVNLDTYYAYDEKSQLRAVLQPGYQSEADLSRHAFLYRYDEYGRVVDKKLPGSNAGKIDYVGTTDLPKSSTDGRGQKFYYTYDNLNRQIEMGLCKNGNCDTPRTAAEDLLRQL
;
A
#
# COMPACT_ATOMS: atom_id res chain seq x y z
N MET A 1 -47.99 -2.13 -3.38
CA MET A 1 -46.57 -2.37 -3.69
C MET A 1 -45.97 -3.10 -2.50
N PHE A 2 -45.70 -4.40 -2.63
CA PHE A 2 -45.18 -5.22 -1.52
C PHE A 2 -43.67 -4.99 -1.43
N ARG A 3 -43.20 -4.38 -0.34
CA ARG A 3 -41.78 -4.23 -0.03
C ARG A 3 -41.35 -5.48 0.73
N GLY A 4 -40.74 -6.43 0.03
CA GLY A 4 -40.09 -7.58 0.66
C GLY A 4 -38.88 -7.07 1.45
N VAL A 5 -39.02 -7.02 2.77
CA VAL A 5 -37.89 -6.83 3.68
C VAL A 5 -37.09 -8.13 3.64
N LEU A 6 -36.02 -8.15 2.84
CA LEU A 6 -34.94 -9.11 3.04
C LEU A 6 -34.42 -8.85 4.46
N LYS A 7 -34.29 -9.92 5.26
CA LYS A 7 -33.74 -9.98 6.63
C LYS A 7 -32.79 -8.82 6.93
N ASP A 8 -32.87 -8.26 8.14
CA ASP A 8 -31.91 -7.32 8.74
C ASP A 8 -30.44 -7.67 8.43
N VAL A 9 -29.95 -7.27 7.26
CA VAL A 9 -28.52 -7.32 6.95
C VAL A 9 -28.02 -5.91 7.20
N ASN A 10 -27.23 -5.77 8.26
CA ASN A 10 -26.49 -4.54 8.48
C ASN A 10 -25.47 -4.39 7.33
N LEU A 11 -25.69 -3.39 6.47
CA LEU A 11 -24.82 -3.07 5.33
C LEU A 11 -23.96 -1.84 5.59
N ASP A 12 -23.74 -1.52 6.85
CA ASP A 12 -23.00 -0.32 7.23
C ASP A 12 -21.50 -0.52 6.98
N THR A 13 -20.85 0.52 6.48
CA THR A 13 -19.40 0.60 6.38
C THR A 13 -18.89 1.56 7.43
N TYR A 14 -17.96 1.10 8.28
CA TYR A 14 -17.39 1.92 9.34
C TYR A 14 -15.96 2.32 8.99
N TYR A 15 -15.62 3.56 9.32
CA TYR A 15 -14.30 4.15 9.13
C TYR A 15 -13.70 4.41 10.51
N ALA A 16 -12.58 3.75 10.81
CA ALA A 16 -11.87 3.92 12.07
C ALA A 16 -10.62 4.78 11.84
N TYR A 17 -10.48 5.83 12.65
CA TYR A 17 -9.37 6.77 12.61
C TYR A 17 -8.55 6.68 13.89
N ASP A 18 -7.26 7.00 13.82
CA ASP A 18 -6.43 7.19 15.01
C ASP A 18 -6.54 8.63 15.57
N GLU A 19 -5.81 8.92 16.64
CA GLU A 19 -5.77 10.23 17.31
C GLU A 19 -5.25 11.35 16.41
N LYS A 20 -4.50 11.01 15.35
CA LYS A 20 -4.02 11.95 14.33
C LYS A 20 -5.00 12.11 13.17
N SER A 21 -6.23 11.59 13.30
CA SER A 21 -7.26 11.56 12.26
C SER A 21 -6.83 10.80 10.99
N GLN A 22 -5.91 9.84 11.11
CA GLN A 22 -5.49 9.01 9.98
C GLN A 22 -6.34 7.74 9.90
N LEU A 23 -6.80 7.39 8.69
CA LEU A 23 -7.69 6.24 8.47
C LEU A 23 -6.96 4.94 8.74
N ARG A 24 -7.32 4.20 9.79
CA ARG A 24 -6.67 2.93 10.17
C ARG A 24 -7.36 1.72 9.61
N ALA A 25 -8.69 1.75 9.55
CA ALA A 25 -9.48 0.65 9.04
C ALA A 25 -10.74 1.13 8.31
N VAL A 26 -11.10 0.42 7.25
CA VAL A 26 -12.43 0.47 6.65
C VAL A 26 -13.05 -0.91 6.83
N LEU A 27 -14.11 -0.98 7.64
CA LEU A 27 -14.83 -2.21 7.97
C LEU A 27 -15.99 -2.37 6.99
N GLN A 28 -15.92 -3.41 6.15
CA GLN A 28 -16.97 -3.73 5.20
C GLN A 28 -18.20 -4.33 5.91
N PRO A 29 -19.39 -4.33 5.26
CA PRO A 29 -20.61 -4.98 5.75
C PRO A 29 -20.49 -6.42 6.26
N GLY A 30 -19.51 -7.18 5.77
CA GLY A 30 -19.24 -8.54 6.25
C GLY A 30 -18.77 -8.56 7.71
N TYR A 31 -18.13 -7.49 8.18
CA TYR A 31 -17.56 -7.41 9.52
C TYR A 31 -18.63 -7.48 10.63
N GLN A 32 -19.83 -6.94 10.37
CA GLN A 32 -20.95 -6.93 11.31
C GLN A 32 -21.57 -8.32 11.47
N SER A 33 -21.39 -9.20 10.48
CA SER A 33 -21.81 -10.60 10.54
C SER A 33 -20.68 -11.50 11.07
N GLU A 34 -19.44 -11.21 10.69
CA GLU A 34 -18.24 -11.95 11.08
C GLU A 34 -17.11 -10.97 11.40
N ALA A 35 -16.76 -10.81 12.67
CA ALA A 35 -15.78 -9.84 13.15
C ALA A 35 -14.32 -10.23 12.84
N ASP A 36 -14.02 -10.54 11.59
CA ASP A 36 -12.68 -10.90 11.09
C ASP A 36 -12.09 -9.74 10.25
N LEU A 37 -11.13 -9.03 10.84
CA LEU A 37 -10.42 -7.94 10.17
C LEU A 37 -9.61 -8.43 8.96
N SER A 38 -9.13 -9.68 8.98
CA SER A 38 -8.36 -10.22 7.86
C SER A 38 -9.22 -10.44 6.62
N ARG A 39 -10.52 -10.69 6.79
CA ARG A 39 -11.47 -10.98 5.72
C ARG A 39 -12.35 -9.80 5.32
N HIS A 40 -12.58 -8.87 6.25
CA HIS A 40 -13.57 -7.80 6.08
C HIS A 40 -13.05 -6.39 6.36
N ALA A 41 -11.74 -6.20 6.55
CA ALA A 41 -11.16 -4.88 6.74
C ALA A 41 -10.06 -4.55 5.74
N PHE A 42 -10.10 -3.31 5.24
CA PHE A 42 -8.91 -2.66 4.68
C PHE A 42 -8.16 -2.04 5.84
N LEU A 43 -6.86 -2.34 6.00
CA LEU A 43 -6.05 -1.80 7.09
C LEU A 43 -4.89 -0.97 6.54
N TYR A 44 -4.60 0.14 7.22
CA TYR A 44 -3.54 1.06 6.86
C TYR A 44 -2.62 1.33 8.05
N ARG A 45 -1.32 1.46 7.79
CA ARG A 45 -0.33 1.93 8.75
C ARG A 45 0.44 3.09 8.16
N TYR A 46 0.79 4.03 9.02
CA TYR A 46 1.48 5.25 8.66
C TYR A 46 2.81 5.35 9.39
N ASP A 47 3.79 6.01 8.77
CA ASP A 47 5.02 6.44 9.44
C ASP A 47 4.83 7.76 10.19
N GLU A 48 5.92 8.29 10.75
CA GLU A 48 5.95 9.54 11.49
C GLU A 48 5.60 10.78 10.65
N TYR A 49 5.80 10.71 9.33
CA TYR A 49 5.44 11.76 8.37
C TYR A 49 3.98 11.66 7.90
N GLY A 50 3.27 10.61 8.33
CA GLY A 50 1.89 10.37 7.96
C GLY A 50 1.70 9.77 6.57
N ARG A 51 2.73 9.12 6.04
CA ARG A 51 2.70 8.40 4.75
C ARG A 51 2.34 6.94 4.99
N VAL A 52 1.60 6.31 4.06
CA VAL A 52 1.18 4.90 4.19
C VAL A 52 2.38 3.98 3.97
N VAL A 53 2.77 3.22 4.99
CA VAL A 53 3.88 2.25 4.91
C VAL A 53 3.43 0.79 4.82
N ASP A 54 2.23 0.48 5.32
CA ASP A 54 1.60 -0.83 5.12
C ASP A 54 0.15 -0.65 4.70
N LYS A 55 -0.28 -1.44 3.73
CA LYS A 55 -1.66 -1.54 3.26
C LYS A 55 -2.07 -3.00 3.16
N LYS A 56 -3.05 -3.42 3.95
CA LYS A 56 -3.62 -4.76 3.89
C LYS A 56 -5.03 -4.71 3.31
N LEU A 57 -5.24 -5.47 2.24
CA LEU A 57 -6.57 -5.69 1.67
C LEU A 57 -7.26 -6.87 2.38
N PRO A 58 -8.59 -6.87 2.48
CA PRO A 58 -9.32 -8.03 2.96
C PRO A 58 -9.00 -9.26 2.09
N GLY A 59 -8.71 -10.39 2.74
CA GLY A 59 -8.33 -11.64 2.08
C GLY A 59 -6.92 -11.65 1.47
N SER A 60 -6.10 -10.63 1.69
CA SER A 60 -4.73 -10.54 1.16
C SER A 60 -3.68 -10.35 2.25
N ASN A 61 -2.41 -10.59 1.93
CA ASN A 61 -1.32 -10.16 2.79
C ASN A 61 -1.14 -8.64 2.71
N ALA A 62 -0.43 -8.09 3.69
CA ALA A 62 -0.09 -6.67 3.68
C ALA A 62 0.95 -6.39 2.58
N GLY A 63 0.66 -5.39 1.75
CA GLY A 63 1.67 -4.73 0.94
C GLY A 63 2.39 -3.64 1.74
N LYS A 64 3.60 -3.29 1.29
CA LYS A 64 4.46 -2.29 1.95
C LYS A 64 4.91 -1.22 0.97
N ILE A 65 5.21 -0.03 1.48
CA ILE A 65 5.78 1.07 0.72
C ILE A 65 6.94 1.67 1.52
N ASP A 66 8.10 1.76 0.88
CA ASP A 66 9.27 2.46 1.37
C ASP A 66 9.41 3.77 0.60
N TYR A 67 9.82 4.85 1.28
CA TYR A 67 9.93 6.19 0.68
C TYR A 67 11.37 6.66 0.54
N VAL A 68 11.59 7.62 -0.36
CA VAL A 68 12.89 8.30 -0.51
C VAL A 68 13.07 9.31 0.62
N GLY A 69 13.79 8.92 1.67
CA GLY A 69 14.10 9.79 2.81
C GLY A 69 12.83 10.40 3.43
N THR A 70 12.81 11.73 3.53
CA THR A 70 11.69 12.51 4.07
C THR A 70 10.69 12.98 3.00
N THR A 71 10.84 12.55 1.74
CA THR A 71 9.94 12.94 0.64
C THR A 71 8.71 12.03 0.55
N ASP A 72 7.63 12.47 -0.09
CA ASP A 72 6.44 11.63 -0.33
C ASP A 72 6.59 10.67 -1.52
N LEU A 73 7.81 10.48 -2.03
CA LEU A 73 8.08 9.65 -3.20
C LEU A 73 8.34 8.19 -2.81
N PRO A 74 7.54 7.23 -3.32
CA PRO A 74 7.82 5.81 -3.13
C PRO A 74 9.16 5.42 -3.74
N LYS A 75 10.04 4.80 -2.96
CA LYS A 75 11.30 4.19 -3.43
C LYS A 75 11.07 2.76 -3.89
N SER A 76 10.36 1.99 -3.09
CA SER A 76 9.96 0.62 -3.42
C SER A 76 8.61 0.29 -2.82
N SER A 77 7.92 -0.69 -3.41
CA SER A 77 6.70 -1.23 -2.84
C SER A 77 6.67 -2.75 -2.98
N THR A 78 5.99 -3.43 -2.06
CA THR A 78 5.75 -4.87 -2.14
C THR A 78 4.25 -5.09 -2.13
N ASP A 79 3.72 -5.90 -3.05
CA ASP A 79 2.30 -6.26 -3.07
C ASP A 79 1.97 -7.39 -2.07
N GLY A 80 0.68 -7.68 -1.87
CA GLY A 80 0.23 -8.77 -0.99
C GLY A 80 0.60 -10.19 -1.48
N ARG A 81 1.23 -10.32 -2.66
CA ARG A 81 1.79 -11.57 -3.19
C ARG A 81 3.31 -11.66 -2.99
N GLY A 82 3.93 -10.62 -2.45
CA GLY A 82 5.38 -10.54 -2.27
C GLY A 82 6.15 -10.04 -3.51
N GLN A 83 5.47 -9.61 -4.58
CA GLN A 83 6.14 -8.98 -5.72
C GLN A 83 6.60 -7.59 -5.32
N LYS A 84 7.88 -7.30 -5.53
CA LYS A 84 8.49 -6.04 -5.17
C LYS A 84 8.74 -5.18 -6.42
N PHE A 85 8.43 -3.90 -6.31
CA PHE A 85 8.56 -2.88 -7.35
C PHE A 85 9.53 -1.80 -6.90
N TYR A 86 10.21 -1.17 -7.85
CA TYR A 86 11.03 0.03 -7.62
C TYR A 86 10.53 1.19 -8.47
N TYR A 87 10.88 2.40 -8.05
CA TYR A 87 10.56 3.65 -8.73
C TYR A 87 11.77 4.58 -8.66
N THR A 88 12.08 5.27 -9.77
CA THR A 88 13.17 6.25 -9.83
C THR A 88 12.67 7.60 -10.31
N TYR A 89 13.38 8.66 -9.91
CA TYR A 89 12.98 10.04 -10.12
C TYR A 89 14.17 10.86 -10.64
N ASP A 90 13.88 11.89 -11.43
CA ASP A 90 14.85 12.92 -11.76
C ASP A 90 15.02 13.94 -10.62
N ASN A 91 15.95 14.89 -10.79
CA ASN A 91 16.21 15.95 -9.81
C ASN A 91 15.03 16.92 -9.59
N LEU A 92 13.99 16.84 -10.42
CA LEU A 92 12.75 17.60 -10.29
C LEU A 92 11.63 16.76 -9.67
N ASN A 93 11.97 15.60 -9.08
CA ASN A 93 11.04 14.67 -8.43
C ASN A 93 9.97 14.08 -9.36
N ARG A 94 10.24 14.02 -10.67
CA ARG A 94 9.33 13.39 -11.64
C ARG A 94 9.75 11.93 -11.82
N GLN A 95 8.79 11.01 -11.77
CA GLN A 95 9.09 9.59 -11.96
C GLN A 95 9.56 9.35 -13.41
N ILE A 96 10.72 8.73 -13.58
CA ILE A 96 11.31 8.43 -14.89
C ILE A 96 11.36 6.94 -15.20
N GLU A 97 11.25 6.08 -14.18
CA GLU A 97 11.26 4.63 -14.36
C GLU A 97 10.44 3.92 -13.27
N MET A 98 9.90 2.75 -13.62
CA MET A 98 9.40 1.76 -12.67
C MET A 98 9.58 0.35 -13.20
N GLY A 99 9.73 -0.61 -12.29
CA GLY A 99 9.85 -2.01 -12.67
C GLY A 99 9.73 -2.99 -11.51
N LEU A 100 9.78 -4.28 -11.84
CA LEU A 100 9.87 -5.36 -10.86
C LEU A 100 11.32 -5.52 -10.40
N CYS A 101 11.49 -5.71 -9.10
CA CYS A 101 12.76 -6.12 -8.52
C CYS A 101 13.06 -7.58 -8.89
N LYS A 102 14.28 -7.87 -9.32
CA LYS A 102 14.71 -9.23 -9.66
C LYS A 102 15.52 -9.81 -8.50
N ASN A 103 15.20 -11.04 -8.10
CA ASN A 103 15.90 -11.77 -7.04
C ASN A 103 16.01 -11.01 -5.71
N GLY A 104 14.99 -10.23 -5.34
CA GLY A 104 14.99 -9.41 -4.13
C GLY A 104 15.82 -8.13 -4.23
N ASN A 105 16.53 -7.92 -5.35
CA ASN A 105 17.29 -6.70 -5.56
C ASN A 105 16.43 -5.63 -6.24
N CYS A 106 16.24 -4.52 -5.53
CA CYS A 106 15.55 -3.31 -5.98
C CYS A 106 16.52 -2.15 -6.18
N ASP A 107 17.82 -2.45 -6.30
CA ASP A 107 18.74 -1.50 -6.86
C ASP A 107 18.16 -1.06 -8.20
N THR A 108 17.99 0.26 -8.34
CA THR A 108 17.73 0.91 -9.62
C THR A 108 18.57 0.20 -10.67
N PRO A 109 18.09 -0.05 -11.90
CA PRO A 109 18.99 -0.47 -12.96
C PRO A 109 20.06 0.60 -12.98
N ARG A 110 21.25 0.23 -12.47
CA ARG A 110 22.44 1.06 -12.49
C ARG A 110 22.46 1.53 -13.92
N THR A 111 22.23 2.83 -14.14
CA THR A 111 22.17 3.35 -15.50
C THR A 111 23.42 2.80 -16.15
N ALA A 112 23.29 2.09 -17.26
CA ALA A 112 24.44 1.42 -17.89
C ALA A 112 25.60 2.41 -18.15
N ALA A 113 25.31 3.72 -18.16
CA ALA A 113 26.25 4.83 -18.15
C ALA A 113 27.14 4.94 -16.88
N GLU A 114 26.63 4.68 -15.68
CA GLU A 114 27.40 4.79 -14.42
C GLU A 114 28.30 3.58 -14.15
N ASP A 115 27.96 2.39 -14.65
CA ASP A 115 28.81 1.18 -14.53
C ASP A 115 30.01 1.20 -15.49
N LEU A 116 29.92 1.89 -16.63
CA LEU A 116 31.03 2.07 -17.57
C LEU A 116 32.09 3.06 -17.07
N LEU A 117 31.70 4.07 -16.26
CA LEU A 117 32.61 5.09 -15.74
C LEU A 117 33.46 4.63 -14.54
N ARG A 118 33.19 3.45 -13.97
CA ARG A 118 33.98 2.86 -12.88
C ARG A 118 34.97 1.79 -13.34
N GLN A 119 35.04 1.52 -14.64
CA GLN A 119 35.96 0.58 -15.27
C GLN A 119 37.08 1.27 -16.09
N LEU A 120 37.18 2.59 -15.97
CA LEU A 120 38.29 3.42 -16.44
C LEU A 120 38.98 4.06 -15.23
#